data_AF-A0A8J2RQN8-F1
#
_entry.id   AF-A0A8J2RQN8-F1
#
_cell.length_a   1.000
_cell.length_b   1.000
_cell.length_c   1.000
_cell.angle_alpha   90.00
_cell.angle_beta   90.00
_cell.angle_gamma   90.00
#
_symmetry.space_group_name_H-M   'P 1'
#
loop_
_entity.id
_entity.type
_entity.pdbx_description
1 polymer ?
#
loop_
_entity_poly.entity_id
_entity_poly.type
_entity_poly.pdbx_seq_one_letter_code
_entity_poly.pdbx_strand_id
1 'polypeptide(L)'
;MTASVWIISFVFLVFTGSALTGPLVRESCVNESKNRVSRDFRALIKHGRDYHKNLVQKQERTAVLQTADVQQTDSKMDPVTYCYGEIGCIVVDDSWYDPVNRPINQEPLPREKINTRFILHTRQRPTQDTMLYANDLDSIRYSTFNASRPTQFLVHGFIDDGTVRWMKRLTENLLAHGDYNVIIVNWGGGSLPMYSQATANTRVVGLEIAYMVNTMITNFGVDPGMVHLLGHSLGAHTVGYAGERITGLGRITGLDPAEPYFQYMPPHVRLDPTDAKFVDAIHTDTRTILLLGYGMIQPVGHLDFYPNGGRDQPGCNPVDIPLDMITEDMVTGGRELVACNHLRCIEFFIDSLVPGYNYVGYECIDNDAFHRGECHSCGSNDLNCAKFGMDAALYPTRDRTYVNLLFDTGKDVPYIKYHYSIKVNLAYPSQAEPFVYGTMRISLYGTSGQLIDATIAENSQKFVHGADTFLLFIDPFNVGNIQRVELYWKYDGSVIHPGTTCGLFCNDHIYVRSVEISELNNYPETNRLQHTYKSCVVGADYVDMKDKSWAEFYPTACV
;
A
#
# COMPACT_ATOMS: atom_id res chain seq x y z
N MET A 1 -45.44 24.38 22.04
CA MET A 1 -46.45 23.81 22.95
C MET A 1 -47.18 22.70 22.23
N THR A 2 -47.18 21.50 22.83
CA THR A 2 -48.02 20.30 22.57
C THR A 2 -48.08 19.74 21.15
N ALA A 3 -47.50 18.55 20.92
CA ALA A 3 -48.24 17.27 20.88
C ALA A 3 -47.38 16.11 20.34
N SER A 4 -47.57 14.94 20.95
CA SER A 4 -47.41 13.59 20.37
C SER A 4 -46.02 12.94 20.33
N VAL A 5 -45.64 12.31 21.44
CA VAL A 5 -44.80 11.09 21.47
C VAL A 5 -45.73 9.93 21.80
N TRP A 6 -45.82 8.90 20.96
CA TRP A 6 -46.14 7.51 21.32
C TRP A 6 -46.04 6.58 20.10
N ILE A 7 -45.46 5.39 20.33
CA ILE A 7 -45.48 4.14 19.52
C ILE A 7 -44.41 4.14 18.40
N ILE A 8 -43.42 3.23 18.36
CA ILE A 8 -43.55 1.79 18.09
C ILE A 8 -42.42 0.98 18.76
N SER A 9 -42.82 -0.01 19.59
CA SER A 9 -42.15 -1.30 19.78
C SER A 9 -42.87 -2.37 18.95
N PHE A 10 -42.24 -3.53 18.72
CA PHE A 10 -42.63 -4.75 17.95
C PHE A 10 -42.04 -4.79 16.52
N VAL A 11 -41.34 -5.85 16.08
CA VAL A 11 -41.62 -7.29 16.23
C VAL A 11 -40.32 -8.13 16.29
N PHE A 12 -40.23 -9.05 17.25
CA PHE A 12 -39.42 -10.29 17.21
C PHE A 12 -40.31 -11.45 17.67
N LEU A 13 -39.98 -12.67 17.22
CA LEU A 13 -40.63 -13.99 17.39
C LEU A 13 -41.67 -14.37 16.33
N VAL A 14 -41.37 -15.40 15.52
CA VAL A 14 -41.81 -16.79 15.73
C VAL A 14 -41.11 -17.69 14.70
N PHE A 15 -40.42 -18.74 15.15
CA PHE A 15 -40.29 -19.99 14.39
C PHE A 15 -40.25 -21.17 15.37
N THR A 16 -41.34 -21.94 15.41
CA THR A 16 -41.40 -23.30 15.95
C THR A 16 -42.20 -24.18 14.98
N GLY A 17 -41.61 -25.32 14.60
CA GLY A 17 -42.30 -26.61 14.41
C GLY A 17 -43.19 -26.88 13.18
N SER A 18 -42.63 -27.69 12.27
CA SER A 18 -43.20 -28.95 11.74
C SER A 18 -44.32 -28.99 10.67
N ALA A 19 -43.91 -29.51 9.50
CA ALA A 19 -44.53 -30.51 8.60
C ALA A 19 -46.03 -30.43 8.17
N LEU A 20 -46.27 -30.32 6.85
CA LEU A 20 -46.94 -31.33 5.99
C LEU A 20 -47.33 -30.76 4.58
N THR A 21 -46.94 -31.51 3.54
CA THR A 21 -47.62 -31.78 2.24
C THR A 21 -47.95 -30.66 1.21
N GLY A 22 -47.41 -30.83 -0.01
CA GLY A 22 -48.16 -30.68 -1.29
C GLY A 22 -47.89 -29.42 -2.15
N PRO A 23 -47.97 -29.49 -3.51
CA PRO A 23 -47.10 -28.73 -4.41
C PRO A 23 -47.77 -27.61 -5.23
N LEU A 24 -46.92 -26.78 -5.89
CA LEU A 24 -47.18 -25.76 -6.94
C LEU A 24 -47.82 -24.45 -6.40
N VAL A 25 -47.25 -23.25 -6.59
CA VAL A 25 -46.93 -22.57 -7.85
C VAL A 25 -45.78 -21.56 -7.60
N ARG A 26 -44.70 -21.67 -8.39
CA ARG A 26 -43.55 -20.75 -8.42
C ARG A 26 -43.72 -19.89 -9.67
N GLU A 27 -44.00 -18.58 -9.52
CA GLU A 27 -43.55 -17.52 -10.45
C GLU A 27 -44.04 -16.09 -10.12
N SER A 28 -44.94 -15.87 -9.15
CA SER A 28 -45.48 -14.51 -8.92
C SER A 28 -44.79 -13.67 -7.82
N CYS A 29 -43.98 -14.25 -6.92
CA CYS A 29 -43.50 -13.52 -5.72
C CYS A 29 -42.07 -12.93 -5.83
N VAL A 30 -41.39 -13.07 -6.97
CA VAL A 30 -40.00 -12.58 -7.16
C VAL A 30 -39.94 -11.20 -7.83
N ASN A 31 -41.01 -10.76 -8.49
CA ASN A 31 -41.03 -9.45 -9.19
C ASN A 31 -41.53 -8.28 -8.33
N GLU A 32 -42.34 -8.51 -7.30
CA GLU A 32 -42.81 -7.43 -6.41
C GLU A 32 -41.75 -7.01 -5.36
N SER A 33 -40.91 -7.93 -4.89
CA SER A 33 -39.82 -7.63 -3.94
C SER A 33 -38.66 -6.88 -4.61
N LYS A 34 -38.29 -7.24 -5.85
CA LYS A 34 -37.27 -6.51 -6.64
C LYS A 34 -37.68 -5.06 -6.95
N ASN A 35 -38.95 -4.81 -7.24
CA ASN A 35 -39.46 -3.47 -7.54
C ASN A 35 -39.67 -2.59 -6.28
N ARG A 36 -39.78 -3.18 -5.08
CA ARG A 36 -39.80 -2.42 -3.82
C ARG A 36 -38.40 -1.98 -3.40
N VAL A 37 -37.42 -2.89 -3.43
CA VAL A 37 -36.02 -2.59 -3.10
C VAL A 37 -35.42 -1.55 -4.07
N SER A 38 -35.74 -1.61 -5.37
CA SER A 38 -35.30 -0.61 -6.34
C SER A 38 -35.89 0.80 -6.11
N ARG A 39 -37.09 0.92 -5.52
CA ARG A 39 -37.67 2.24 -5.20
C ARG A 39 -37.10 2.81 -3.91
N ASP A 40 -36.89 1.97 -2.90
CA ASP A 40 -36.33 2.37 -1.61
C ASP A 40 -34.87 2.81 -1.77
N PHE A 41 -34.11 2.16 -2.66
CA PHE A 41 -32.73 2.56 -2.99
C PHE A 41 -32.66 3.88 -3.78
N ARG A 42 -33.57 4.12 -4.73
CA ARG A 42 -33.66 5.41 -5.43
C ARG A 42 -34.10 6.54 -4.49
N ALA A 43 -34.93 6.25 -3.50
CA ALA A 43 -35.31 7.19 -2.46
C ALA A 43 -34.11 7.55 -1.56
N LEU A 44 -33.27 6.58 -1.20
CA LEU A 44 -32.04 6.80 -0.44
C LEU A 44 -31.02 7.67 -1.19
N ILE A 45 -30.79 7.40 -2.48
CA ILE A 45 -29.88 8.21 -3.32
C ILE A 45 -30.40 9.63 -3.52
N LYS A 46 -31.72 9.82 -3.63
CA LYS A 46 -32.32 11.15 -3.68
C LYS A 46 -32.16 11.89 -2.34
N HIS A 47 -32.36 11.20 -1.21
CA HIS A 47 -32.15 11.76 0.12
C HIS A 47 -30.69 12.16 0.38
N GLY A 48 -29.72 11.35 -0.06
CA GLY A 48 -28.30 11.67 0.03
C GLY A 48 -27.89 12.86 -0.85
N ARG A 49 -28.46 12.99 -2.05
CA ARG A 49 -28.20 14.12 -2.96
C ARG A 49 -28.80 15.44 -2.44
N ASP A 50 -29.98 15.37 -1.83
CA ASP A 50 -30.63 16.53 -1.21
C ASP A 50 -29.93 16.93 0.12
N TYR A 51 -29.40 15.96 0.87
CA TYR A 51 -28.57 16.20 2.05
C TYR A 51 -27.25 16.91 1.70
N HIS A 52 -26.57 16.50 0.63
CA HIS A 52 -25.34 17.15 0.17
C HIS A 52 -25.60 18.58 -0.37
N LYS A 53 -26.68 18.79 -1.13
CA LYS A 53 -27.08 20.15 -1.57
C LYS A 53 -27.40 21.08 -0.39
N ASN A 54 -28.06 20.56 0.64
CA ASN A 54 -28.37 21.32 1.85
C ASN A 54 -27.12 21.61 2.69
N LEU A 55 -26.12 20.73 2.73
CA LEU A 55 -24.83 20.97 3.40
C LEU A 55 -24.00 22.05 2.69
N VAL A 56 -23.96 22.02 1.34
CA VAL A 56 -23.26 23.03 0.53
C VAL A 56 -23.94 24.39 0.64
N GLN A 57 -25.28 24.46 0.74
CA GLN A 57 -25.99 25.73 1.01
C GLN A 57 -25.86 26.22 2.47
N LYS A 58 -25.60 25.33 3.44
CA LYS A 58 -25.45 25.70 4.86
C LYS A 58 -24.06 26.26 5.19
N GLN A 59 -23.05 26.01 4.35
CA GLN A 59 -21.70 26.57 4.52
C GLN A 59 -21.58 28.06 4.11
N GLU A 60 -22.57 28.63 3.42
CA GLU A 60 -22.54 30.05 3.02
C GLU A 60 -23.41 30.97 3.89
N ARG A 61 -24.12 30.46 4.90
CA ARG A 61 -24.86 31.29 5.87
C ARG A 61 -24.80 30.65 7.25
N THR A 62 -23.99 31.21 8.14
CA THR A 62 -24.40 31.79 9.45
C THR A 62 -23.16 31.93 10.33
N ALA A 63 -22.60 33.14 10.31
CA ALA A 63 -21.91 33.67 11.47
C ALA A 63 -22.97 34.12 12.49
N VAL A 64 -22.68 33.89 13.78
CA VAL A 64 -23.36 34.42 14.97
C VAL A 64 -24.75 33.82 15.28
N LEU A 65 -24.83 32.95 16.29
CA LEU A 65 -25.83 32.99 17.36
C LEU A 65 -25.48 32.01 18.50
N GLN A 66 -25.82 32.44 19.70
CA GLN A 66 -25.24 32.09 21.00
C GLN A 66 -25.63 30.70 21.54
N THR A 67 -24.72 30.23 22.39
CA THR A 67 -24.81 29.22 23.45
C THR A 67 -26.22 28.87 23.94
N ALA A 68 -26.62 27.62 23.70
CA ALA A 68 -27.57 26.90 24.55
C ALA A 68 -26.89 25.60 24.98
N ASP A 69 -26.70 25.45 26.30
CA ASP A 69 -26.22 24.23 26.95
C ASP A 69 -27.14 23.07 26.59
N VAL A 70 -26.70 22.23 25.66
CA VAL A 70 -27.16 20.85 25.55
C VAL A 70 -26.15 20.05 26.33
N GLN A 71 -26.51 19.64 27.55
CA GLN A 71 -25.77 18.60 28.26
C GLN A 71 -25.79 17.33 27.41
N GLN A 72 -24.73 17.16 26.63
CA GLN A 72 -24.39 15.92 25.97
C GLN A 72 -23.99 14.96 27.09
N THR A 73 -24.92 14.14 27.55
CA THR A 73 -24.59 12.98 28.36
C THR A 73 -23.78 12.04 27.47
N ASP A 74 -22.45 12.14 27.54
CA ASP A 74 -21.52 11.13 27.05
C ASP A 74 -21.87 9.82 27.77
N SER A 75 -22.71 8.99 27.15
CA SER A 75 -22.88 7.62 27.61
C SER A 75 -21.63 6.86 27.22
N LYS A 76 -20.59 6.95 28.04
CA LYS A 76 -19.40 6.11 27.92
C LYS A 76 -19.81 4.64 28.04
N MET A 77 -19.46 3.81 27.07
CA MET A 77 -19.61 2.36 27.14
C MET A 77 -18.74 1.83 28.27
N ASP A 78 -19.33 1.03 29.15
CA ASP A 78 -18.57 0.33 30.16
C ASP A 78 -17.59 -0.65 29.48
N PRO A 79 -16.28 -0.64 29.84
CA PRO A 79 -15.30 -1.54 29.25
C PRO A 79 -15.70 -3.02 29.43
N VAL A 80 -15.72 -3.77 28.34
CA VAL A 80 -16.01 -5.22 28.33
C VAL A 80 -14.69 -5.98 28.22
N THR A 81 -14.50 -6.99 29.07
CA THR A 81 -13.28 -7.82 29.08
C THR A 81 -13.58 -9.24 28.65
N TYR A 82 -12.88 -9.73 27.63
CA TYR A 82 -12.95 -11.11 27.14
C TYR A 82 -11.66 -11.85 27.47
N CYS A 83 -11.71 -12.97 28.19
CA CYS A 83 -10.52 -13.70 28.63
C CYS A 83 -10.44 -15.11 28.02
N TYR A 84 -9.24 -15.52 27.64
CA TYR A 84 -8.97 -16.73 26.85
C TYR A 84 -7.95 -17.67 27.53
N GLY A 85 -8.03 -17.79 28.85
CA GLY A 85 -7.12 -18.62 29.63
C GLY A 85 -5.70 -18.04 29.66
N GLU A 86 -4.71 -18.86 29.35
CA GLU A 86 -3.28 -18.54 29.46
C GLU A 86 -2.78 -17.48 28.47
N ILE A 87 -3.51 -17.21 27.39
CA ILE A 87 -3.14 -16.16 26.42
C ILE A 87 -3.62 -14.76 26.85
N GLY A 88 -4.36 -14.67 27.97
CA GLY A 88 -4.77 -13.43 28.61
C GLY A 88 -6.14 -12.91 28.17
N CYS A 89 -6.35 -11.61 28.32
CA CYS A 89 -7.64 -10.94 28.08
C CYS A 89 -7.53 -9.78 27.09
N ILE A 90 -8.67 -9.46 26.48
CA ILE A 90 -8.90 -8.33 25.59
C ILE A 90 -9.88 -7.41 26.28
N VAL A 91 -9.50 -6.15 26.48
CA VAL A 91 -10.37 -5.11 27.02
C VAL A 91 -10.88 -4.27 25.86
N VAL A 92 -12.19 -4.11 25.77
CA VAL A 92 -12.87 -3.35 24.72
C VAL A 92 -13.68 -2.25 25.39
N ASP A 93 -13.25 -1.01 25.20
CA ASP A 93 -13.93 0.19 25.70
C ASP A 93 -14.37 1.09 24.54
N ASP A 94 -14.85 2.29 24.85
CA ASP A 94 -15.30 3.30 23.88
C ASP A 94 -14.31 3.60 22.76
N SER A 95 -13.00 3.49 23.02
CA SER A 95 -11.97 3.86 22.04
C SER A 95 -11.88 2.90 20.85
N TRP A 96 -12.53 1.74 20.96
CA TRP A 96 -12.68 0.77 19.88
C TRP A 96 -13.91 1.00 18.99
N TYR A 97 -14.74 1.98 19.32
CA TYR A 97 -15.95 2.31 18.57
C TYR A 97 -15.78 3.67 17.88
N ASP A 98 -16.15 3.72 16.61
CA ASP A 98 -16.29 4.98 15.88
C ASP A 98 -17.53 4.88 14.98
N PRO A 99 -18.47 5.85 15.02
CA PRO A 99 -19.74 5.75 14.30
C PRO A 99 -19.58 5.67 12.77
N VAL A 100 -18.42 6.05 12.22
CA VAL A 100 -18.13 6.03 10.78
C VAL A 100 -17.16 4.90 10.45
N ASN A 101 -16.02 4.86 11.15
CA ASN A 101 -14.90 3.99 10.80
C ASN A 101 -15.06 2.59 11.38
N ARG A 102 -15.72 2.43 12.54
CA ARG A 102 -15.93 1.14 13.23
C ARG A 102 -17.26 1.10 14.00
N PRO A 103 -18.41 1.11 13.29
CA PRO A 103 -19.73 1.20 13.91
C PRO A 103 -20.18 -0.11 14.57
N ILE A 104 -19.48 -1.22 14.33
CA ILE A 104 -19.80 -2.54 14.88
C ILE A 104 -18.54 -3.13 15.47
N ASN A 105 -18.60 -3.54 16.73
CA ASN A 105 -17.52 -4.24 17.40
C ASN A 105 -18.05 -5.56 17.98
N GLN A 106 -17.73 -6.67 17.31
CA GLN A 106 -18.18 -7.99 17.74
C GLN A 106 -17.34 -8.50 18.91
N GLU A 107 -17.95 -9.38 19.71
CA GLU A 107 -17.21 -10.26 20.62
C GLU A 107 -16.32 -11.20 19.78
N PRO A 108 -15.01 -11.30 20.05
CA PRO A 108 -14.18 -12.28 19.37
C PRO A 108 -14.63 -13.71 19.68
N LEU A 109 -14.51 -14.61 18.70
CA LEU A 109 -14.89 -16.01 18.88
C LEU A 109 -13.95 -16.74 19.86
N PRO A 110 -14.42 -17.83 20.50
CA PRO A 110 -13.57 -18.71 21.29
C PRO A 110 -12.43 -19.32 20.47
N ARG A 111 -11.30 -19.63 21.14
CA ARG A 111 -10.08 -20.17 20.53
C ARG A 111 -10.36 -21.43 19.70
N GLU A 112 -11.24 -22.30 20.18
CA GLU A 112 -11.58 -23.57 19.52
C GLU A 112 -12.32 -23.36 18.20
N LYS A 113 -13.04 -22.24 18.06
CA LYS A 113 -13.71 -21.88 16.81
C LYS A 113 -12.78 -21.22 15.81
N ILE A 114 -11.90 -20.35 16.28
CA ILE A 114 -10.88 -19.72 15.43
C ILE A 114 -9.88 -20.78 14.94
N ASN A 115 -9.50 -21.71 15.82
CA ASN A 115 -8.63 -22.84 15.55
C ASN A 115 -7.29 -22.40 14.90
N THR A 116 -6.61 -21.46 15.56
CA THR A 116 -5.30 -20.96 15.12
C THR A 116 -4.26 -22.08 15.13
N ARG A 117 -3.57 -22.25 14.00
CA ARG A 117 -2.59 -23.32 13.77
C ARG A 117 -1.26 -22.71 13.34
N PHE A 118 -0.17 -23.16 13.96
CA PHE A 118 1.19 -22.76 13.61
C PHE A 118 1.88 -23.89 12.85
N ILE A 119 2.28 -23.62 11.60
CA ILE A 119 2.80 -24.63 10.68
C ILE A 119 4.22 -24.23 10.28
N LEU A 120 5.21 -24.99 10.74
CA LEU A 120 6.62 -24.75 10.49
C LEU A 120 7.09 -25.36 9.17
N HIS A 121 7.84 -24.55 8.42
CA HIS A 121 8.63 -24.92 7.26
C HIS A 121 10.07 -24.45 7.45
N THR A 122 11.02 -25.26 7.00
CA THR A 122 12.45 -24.95 7.06
C THR A 122 13.12 -25.43 5.78
N ARG A 123 14.37 -25.02 5.52
CA ARG A 123 15.14 -25.53 4.37
C ARG A 123 15.31 -27.06 4.39
N GLN A 124 15.34 -27.67 5.58
CA GLN A 124 15.44 -29.12 5.72
C GLN A 124 14.15 -29.83 5.29
N ARG A 125 12.99 -29.18 5.50
CA ARG A 125 11.65 -29.71 5.23
C ARG A 125 10.77 -28.61 4.63
N PRO A 126 11.04 -28.15 3.40
CA PRO A 126 10.38 -26.97 2.84
C PRO A 126 8.91 -27.22 2.51
N THR A 127 8.56 -28.44 2.13
CA THR A 127 7.20 -28.82 1.70
C THR A 127 6.43 -29.66 2.71
N GLN A 128 7.02 -29.97 3.88
CA GLN A 128 6.39 -30.81 4.89
C GLN A 128 5.88 -29.95 6.05
N ASP A 129 4.56 -29.91 6.18
CA ASP A 129 3.88 -29.26 7.29
C ASP A 129 4.29 -29.88 8.63
N THR A 130 4.83 -29.05 9.52
CA THR A 130 5.16 -29.45 10.89
C THR A 130 4.37 -28.59 11.87
N MET A 131 3.36 -29.19 12.50
CA MET A 131 2.52 -28.49 13.47
C MET A 131 3.30 -28.16 14.75
N LEU A 132 3.23 -26.89 15.17
CA LEU A 132 3.78 -26.40 16.42
C LEU A 132 2.65 -26.01 17.38
N TYR A 133 2.83 -26.32 18.66
CA TYR A 133 1.89 -26.01 19.72
C TYR A 133 2.62 -25.37 20.90
N ALA A 134 2.16 -24.20 21.35
CA ALA A 134 2.80 -23.49 22.44
C ALA A 134 2.66 -24.23 23.79
N ASN A 135 1.57 -25.00 23.95
CA ASN A 135 1.31 -25.83 25.13
C ASN A 135 1.92 -27.23 25.06
N ASP A 136 2.56 -27.61 23.94
CA ASP A 136 3.30 -28.87 23.78
C ASP A 136 4.72 -28.55 23.28
N LEU A 137 5.64 -28.36 24.23
CA LEU A 137 7.03 -28.00 23.94
C LEU A 137 7.76 -29.07 23.13
N ASP A 138 7.33 -30.34 23.19
CA ASP A 138 7.94 -31.42 22.41
C ASP A 138 7.65 -31.26 20.91
N SER A 139 6.50 -30.68 20.55
CA SER A 139 6.18 -30.32 19.16
C SER A 139 7.21 -29.35 18.55
N ILE A 140 7.77 -28.45 19.36
CA ILE A 140 8.81 -27.51 18.92
C ILE A 140 10.19 -28.18 19.01
N ARG A 141 10.49 -28.83 20.14
CA ARG A 141 11.81 -29.43 20.44
C ARG A 141 12.25 -30.50 19.45
N TYR A 142 11.31 -31.35 19.01
CA TYR A 142 11.60 -32.44 18.07
C TYR A 142 11.26 -32.11 16.61
N SER A 143 10.90 -30.86 16.32
CA SER A 143 10.76 -30.34 14.96
C SER A 143 12.11 -29.97 14.35
N THR A 144 12.10 -29.41 13.14
CA THR A 144 13.27 -28.81 12.50
C THR A 144 13.55 -27.36 12.97
N PHE A 145 12.78 -26.85 13.93
CA PHE A 145 12.95 -25.50 14.46
C PHE A 145 14.35 -25.30 15.05
N ASN A 146 14.94 -24.13 14.80
CA ASN A 146 16.23 -23.76 15.38
C ASN A 146 16.20 -22.32 15.91
N ALA A 147 16.34 -22.15 17.23
CA ALA A 147 16.26 -20.85 17.88
C ALA A 147 17.34 -19.84 17.47
N SER A 148 18.46 -20.31 16.90
CA SER A 148 19.53 -19.44 16.39
C SER A 148 19.27 -18.88 14.99
N ARG A 149 18.16 -19.25 14.34
CA ARG A 149 17.76 -18.75 13.02
C ARG A 149 16.73 -17.63 13.15
N PRO A 150 16.72 -16.63 12.24
CA PRO A 150 15.63 -15.69 12.16
C PRO A 150 14.30 -16.42 11.88
N THR A 151 13.25 -15.99 12.58
CA THR A 151 11.94 -16.65 12.56
C THR A 151 10.91 -15.72 11.94
N GLN A 152 10.32 -16.18 10.83
CA GLN A 152 9.38 -15.45 9.99
C GLN A 152 7.97 -16.00 10.22
N PHE A 153 7.06 -15.21 10.77
CA PHE A 153 5.65 -15.60 10.86
C PHE A 153 4.87 -15.00 9.70
N LEU A 154 4.12 -15.83 8.98
CA LEU A 154 3.24 -15.39 7.88
C LEU A 154 1.79 -15.47 8.34
N VAL A 155 1.07 -14.36 8.28
CA VAL A 155 -0.32 -14.25 8.73
C VAL A 155 -1.20 -13.78 7.59
N HIS A 156 -2.16 -14.61 7.19
CA HIS A 156 -3.10 -14.31 6.10
C HIS A 156 -4.25 -13.39 6.55
N GLY A 157 -5.07 -12.96 5.59
CA GLY A 157 -6.17 -12.03 5.78
C GLY A 157 -7.57 -12.64 5.81
N PHE A 158 -8.56 -11.80 5.50
CA PHE A 158 -9.98 -12.12 5.39
C PHE A 158 -10.25 -13.15 4.28
N ILE A 159 -11.14 -14.13 4.52
CA ILE A 159 -11.53 -15.16 3.55
C ILE A 159 -10.40 -16.10 3.06
N ASP A 160 -9.17 -15.87 3.53
CA ASP A 160 -8.03 -16.75 3.33
C ASP A 160 -7.89 -17.78 4.46
N ASP A 161 -7.11 -18.82 4.19
CA ASP A 161 -6.59 -19.76 5.18
C ASP A 161 -5.10 -20.04 4.93
N GLY A 162 -4.46 -20.85 5.77
CA GLY A 162 -3.04 -21.18 5.62
C GLY A 162 -2.66 -22.03 4.39
N THR A 163 -3.62 -22.47 3.57
CA THR A 163 -3.40 -23.30 2.37
C THR A 163 -3.39 -22.50 1.07
N VAL A 164 -3.68 -21.19 1.14
CA VAL A 164 -3.68 -20.31 -0.02
C VAL A 164 -2.32 -20.27 -0.72
N ARG A 165 -2.35 -20.14 -2.06
CA ARG A 165 -1.18 -20.33 -2.92
C ARG A 165 -0.05 -19.35 -2.59
N TRP A 166 -0.37 -18.11 -2.25
CA TRP A 166 0.62 -17.07 -2.00
C TRP A 166 1.44 -17.37 -0.73
N MET A 167 0.83 -17.94 0.31
CA MET A 167 1.52 -18.33 1.56
C MET A 167 2.62 -19.35 1.30
N LYS A 168 2.30 -20.38 0.51
CA LYS A 168 3.28 -21.38 0.06
C LYS A 168 4.38 -20.75 -0.77
N ARG A 169 4.04 -19.92 -1.76
CA ARG A 169 5.04 -19.25 -2.63
C ARG A 169 5.97 -18.35 -1.82
N LEU A 170 5.45 -17.55 -0.90
CA LEU A 170 6.26 -16.68 -0.06
C LEU A 170 7.17 -17.49 0.86
N THR A 171 6.67 -18.59 1.45
CA THR A 171 7.46 -19.52 2.25
C THR A 171 8.64 -20.10 1.46
N GLU A 172 8.37 -20.61 0.25
CA GLU A 172 9.41 -21.16 -0.62
C GLU A 172 10.48 -20.12 -1.00
N ASN A 173 10.06 -18.89 -1.33
CA ASN A 173 10.99 -17.82 -1.69
C ASN A 173 11.80 -17.31 -0.49
N LEU A 174 11.20 -17.21 0.70
CA LEU A 174 11.93 -16.89 1.93
C LEU A 174 12.97 -17.97 2.25
N LEU A 175 12.60 -19.25 2.17
CA LEU A 175 13.53 -20.35 2.39
C LEU A 175 14.63 -20.41 1.31
N ALA A 176 14.35 -20.00 0.07
CA ALA A 176 15.39 -19.86 -0.95
C ALA A 176 16.34 -18.69 -0.63
N HIS A 177 15.80 -17.57 -0.16
CA HIS A 177 16.55 -16.35 0.16
C HIS A 177 17.47 -16.52 1.40
N GLY A 178 16.99 -17.11 2.49
CA GLY A 178 17.74 -17.24 3.75
C GLY A 178 17.43 -18.52 4.55
N ASP A 179 18.30 -18.86 5.51
CA ASP A 179 18.09 -20.01 6.43
C ASP A 179 17.18 -19.59 7.59
N TYR A 180 15.87 -19.63 7.35
CA TYR A 180 14.84 -19.20 8.29
C TYR A 180 14.07 -20.36 8.90
N ASN A 181 13.46 -20.10 10.06
CA ASN A 181 12.23 -20.79 10.46
C ASN A 181 11.06 -20.00 9.86
N VAL A 182 10.29 -20.59 8.95
CA VAL A 182 9.08 -19.94 8.42
C VAL A 182 7.85 -20.60 9.02
N ILE A 183 7.00 -19.83 9.70
CA ILE A 183 5.83 -20.33 10.41
C ILE A 183 4.58 -19.69 9.81
N ILE A 184 3.77 -20.50 9.13
CA ILE A 184 2.44 -20.10 8.68
C ILE A 184 1.50 -20.08 9.88
N VAL A 185 0.81 -18.96 10.08
CA VAL A 185 -0.29 -18.81 11.04
C VAL A 185 -1.60 -18.97 10.30
N ASN A 186 -2.21 -20.15 10.42
CA ASN A 186 -3.48 -20.47 9.81
C ASN A 186 -4.61 -20.23 10.82
N TRP A 187 -5.41 -19.20 10.58
CA TRP A 187 -6.57 -18.83 11.41
C TRP A 187 -7.87 -18.85 10.60
N GLY A 188 -7.95 -19.73 9.59
CA GLY A 188 -9.10 -19.89 8.69
C GLY A 188 -10.46 -19.92 9.41
N GLY A 189 -10.58 -20.62 10.55
CA GLY A 189 -11.83 -20.68 11.31
C GLY A 189 -12.32 -19.32 11.84
N GLY A 190 -11.41 -18.35 11.99
CA GLY A 190 -11.70 -16.98 12.42
C GLY A 190 -11.73 -15.94 11.29
N SER A 191 -11.13 -16.20 10.13
CA SER A 191 -11.04 -15.25 8.99
C SER A 191 -12.18 -15.37 7.99
N LEU A 192 -12.81 -16.54 7.94
CA LEU A 192 -13.89 -16.93 7.04
C LEU A 192 -15.29 -16.36 7.38
N PRO A 193 -15.68 -16.17 8.67
CA PRO A 193 -16.93 -15.51 9.04
C PRO A 193 -17.07 -14.08 8.49
N MET A 194 -18.23 -13.43 8.66
CA MET A 194 -18.45 -12.04 8.24
C MET A 194 -17.32 -11.09 8.68
N TYR A 195 -17.00 -10.09 7.84
CA TYR A 195 -15.87 -9.18 8.05
C TYR A 195 -15.79 -8.58 9.46
N SER A 196 -16.93 -8.11 10.01
CA SER A 196 -16.96 -7.55 11.37
C SER A 196 -16.56 -8.56 12.46
N GLN A 197 -16.90 -9.83 12.27
CA GLN A 197 -16.48 -10.92 13.15
C GLN A 197 -15.01 -11.28 12.94
N ALA A 198 -14.55 -11.37 11.69
CA ALA A 198 -13.14 -11.63 11.37
C ALA A 198 -12.23 -10.55 11.98
N THR A 199 -12.61 -9.27 11.85
CA THR A 199 -11.96 -8.12 12.50
C THR A 199 -11.95 -8.21 14.03
N ALA A 200 -12.98 -8.79 14.65
CA ALA A 200 -12.95 -9.02 16.09
C ALA A 200 -11.97 -10.15 16.48
N ASN A 201 -11.91 -11.20 15.66
CA ASN A 201 -11.11 -12.41 15.88
C ASN A 201 -9.59 -12.16 15.75
N THR A 202 -9.16 -11.19 14.93
CA THR A 202 -7.74 -10.82 14.78
C THR A 202 -7.07 -10.54 16.13
N ARG A 203 -7.81 -9.98 17.10
CA ARG A 203 -7.31 -9.72 18.46
C ARG A 203 -6.93 -11.00 19.19
N VAL A 204 -7.76 -12.06 19.10
CA VAL A 204 -7.47 -13.36 19.73
C VAL A 204 -6.31 -14.04 19.01
N VAL A 205 -6.25 -13.96 17.68
CA VAL A 205 -5.12 -14.51 16.91
C VAL A 205 -3.81 -13.79 17.26
N GLY A 206 -3.84 -12.47 17.48
CA GLY A 206 -2.69 -11.71 17.98
C GLY A 206 -2.19 -12.22 19.34
N LEU A 207 -3.11 -12.54 20.27
CA LEU A 207 -2.75 -13.16 21.54
C LEU A 207 -2.12 -14.55 21.37
N GLU A 208 -2.63 -15.37 20.45
CA GLU A 208 -2.06 -16.69 20.15
C GLU A 208 -0.63 -16.59 19.59
N ILE A 209 -0.40 -15.65 18.65
CA ILE A 209 0.93 -15.42 18.07
C ILE A 209 1.89 -14.96 19.16
N ALA A 210 1.49 -13.98 19.99
CA ALA A 210 2.31 -13.51 21.10
C ALA A 210 2.62 -14.64 22.09
N TYR A 211 1.65 -15.50 22.40
CA TYR A 211 1.85 -16.64 23.29
C TYR A 211 2.84 -17.66 22.71
N MET A 212 2.76 -17.96 21.41
CA MET A 212 3.71 -18.83 20.73
C MET A 212 5.12 -18.22 20.74
N VAL A 213 5.27 -16.95 20.34
CA VAL A 213 6.56 -16.26 20.30
C VAL A 213 7.19 -16.18 21.70
N ASN A 214 6.43 -15.79 22.72
CA ASN A 214 6.91 -15.72 24.10
C ASN A 214 7.29 -17.10 24.67
N THR A 215 6.58 -18.16 24.25
CA THR A 215 6.96 -19.55 24.56
C THR A 215 8.31 -19.90 23.94
N MET A 216 8.56 -19.51 22.68
CA MET A 216 9.84 -19.72 22.00
C MET A 216 10.99 -18.95 22.65
N ILE A 217 10.75 -17.69 23.03
CA ILE A 217 11.72 -16.85 23.75
C ILE A 217 12.08 -17.49 25.09
N THR A 218 11.07 -17.83 25.90
CA THR A 218 11.27 -18.28 27.29
C THR A 218 11.86 -19.69 27.38
N ASN A 219 11.44 -20.61 26.50
CA ASN A 219 11.80 -22.03 26.62
C ASN A 219 12.90 -22.49 25.65
N PHE A 220 13.15 -21.73 24.58
CA PHE A 220 14.12 -22.10 23.55
C PHE A 220 15.19 -21.03 23.32
N GLY A 221 15.10 -19.87 23.98
CA GLY A 221 16.13 -18.82 23.90
C GLY A 221 16.14 -18.06 22.58
N VAL A 222 14.99 -17.95 21.90
CA VAL A 222 14.85 -17.08 20.72
C VAL A 222 15.10 -15.63 21.12
N ASP A 223 15.95 -14.93 20.36
CA ASP A 223 16.05 -13.48 20.46
C ASP A 223 14.82 -12.83 19.81
N PRO A 224 13.98 -12.06 20.55
CA PRO A 224 12.84 -11.36 19.95
C PRO A 224 13.24 -10.42 18.82
N GLY A 225 14.48 -9.90 18.83
CA GLY A 225 15.04 -9.08 17.74
C GLY A 225 15.20 -9.82 16.40
N MET A 226 15.22 -11.15 16.41
CA MET A 226 15.28 -12.00 15.21
C MET A 226 13.91 -12.52 14.76
N VAL A 227 12.83 -12.09 15.41
CA VAL A 227 11.46 -12.42 15.01
C VAL A 227 10.93 -11.33 14.10
N HIS A 228 10.38 -11.75 12.95
CA HIS A 228 9.74 -10.88 11.98
C HIS A 228 8.35 -11.42 11.66
N LEU A 229 7.32 -10.60 11.92
CA LEU A 229 5.93 -10.93 11.63
C LEU A 229 5.50 -10.25 10.34
N LEU A 230 5.04 -11.02 9.35
CA LEU A 230 4.51 -10.53 8.09
C LEU A 230 3.01 -10.79 8.06
N GLY A 231 2.22 -9.72 8.00
CA GLY A 231 0.76 -9.82 7.99
C GLY A 231 0.16 -9.20 6.75
N HIS A 232 -0.68 -9.94 6.02
CA HIS A 232 -1.40 -9.43 4.86
C HIS A 232 -2.85 -9.06 5.20
N SER A 233 -3.35 -7.93 4.69
CA SER A 233 -4.74 -7.51 4.90
C SER A 233 -5.10 -7.42 6.40
N LEU A 234 -6.14 -8.12 6.88
CA LEU A 234 -6.45 -8.28 8.32
C LEU A 234 -5.29 -8.87 9.14
N GLY A 235 -4.43 -9.67 8.51
CA GLY A 235 -3.22 -10.21 9.11
C GLY A 235 -2.24 -9.12 9.54
N ALA A 236 -2.20 -7.96 8.87
CA ALA A 236 -1.32 -6.84 9.23
C ALA A 236 -1.66 -6.27 10.61
N HIS A 237 -2.95 -6.11 10.92
CA HIS A 237 -3.40 -5.69 12.25
C HIS A 237 -3.26 -6.80 13.29
N THR A 238 -3.44 -8.06 12.86
CA THR A 238 -3.24 -9.22 13.72
C THR A 238 -1.81 -9.29 14.26
N VAL A 239 -0.81 -9.02 13.41
CA VAL A 239 0.60 -8.98 13.85
C VAL A 239 0.92 -7.74 14.68
N GLY A 240 0.21 -6.61 14.48
CA GLY A 240 0.28 -5.44 15.36
C GLY A 240 -0.15 -5.79 16.79
N TYR A 241 -1.33 -6.39 16.96
CA TYR A 241 -1.80 -6.87 18.27
C TYR A 241 -0.86 -7.90 18.93
N ALA A 242 -0.18 -8.72 18.14
CA ALA A 242 0.85 -9.60 18.66
C ALA A 242 2.08 -8.81 19.14
N GLY A 243 2.51 -7.82 18.37
CA GLY A 243 3.65 -6.94 18.66
C GLY A 243 3.52 -6.21 20.01
N GLU A 244 2.35 -5.67 20.31
CA GLU A 244 2.04 -5.03 21.61
C GLU A 244 2.33 -5.94 22.82
N ARG A 245 2.32 -7.26 22.61
CA ARG A 245 2.49 -8.29 23.65
C ARG A 245 3.86 -9.00 23.59
N ILE A 246 4.76 -8.60 22.69
CA ILE A 246 6.09 -9.19 22.52
C ILE A 246 7.16 -8.12 22.79
N THR A 247 7.71 -8.12 24.00
CA THR A 247 8.76 -7.17 24.37
C THR A 247 10.00 -7.33 23.49
N GLY A 248 10.37 -6.25 22.80
CA GLY A 248 11.59 -6.19 21.99
C GLY A 248 11.51 -6.88 20.64
N LEU A 249 10.29 -7.12 20.12
CA LEU A 249 10.03 -7.67 18.79
C LEU A 249 10.85 -6.95 17.71
N GLY A 250 11.49 -7.73 16.84
CA GLY A 250 12.44 -7.25 15.84
C GLY A 250 11.80 -6.43 14.73
N ARG A 251 10.83 -7.01 14.02
CA ARG A 251 10.20 -6.39 12.85
C ARG A 251 8.75 -6.82 12.63
N ILE A 252 7.93 -5.90 12.14
CA ILE A 252 6.64 -6.20 11.51
C ILE A 252 6.67 -5.66 10.07
N THR A 253 6.16 -6.46 9.11
CA THR A 253 5.83 -5.96 7.77
C THR A 253 4.33 -6.07 7.52
N GLY A 254 3.66 -4.94 7.29
CA GLY A 254 2.27 -4.86 6.90
C GLY A 254 2.13 -4.94 5.37
N LEU A 255 1.62 -6.05 4.85
CA LEU A 255 1.36 -6.26 3.43
C LEU A 255 -0.07 -5.80 3.13
N ASP A 256 -0.20 -4.57 2.64
CA ASP A 256 -1.45 -3.86 2.34
C ASP A 256 -2.48 -3.96 3.49
N PRO A 257 -2.22 -3.31 4.65
CA PRO A 257 -3.08 -3.37 5.82
C PRO A 257 -4.53 -2.97 5.50
N ALA A 258 -5.53 -3.70 6.00
CA ALA A 258 -6.92 -3.51 5.60
C ALA A 258 -7.53 -2.18 6.08
N GLU A 259 -8.20 -1.44 5.20
CA GLU A 259 -8.88 -0.16 5.53
C GLU A 259 -10.07 -0.33 6.50
N PRO A 260 -11.07 -1.17 6.20
CA PRO A 260 -12.34 -1.10 6.91
C PRO A 260 -12.17 -1.53 8.38
N TYR A 261 -12.64 -0.68 9.31
CA TYR A 261 -12.56 -0.84 10.77
C TYR A 261 -11.19 -0.57 11.41
N PHE A 262 -10.21 -0.09 10.64
CA PHE A 262 -8.87 0.23 11.15
C PHE A 262 -8.42 1.64 10.79
N GLN A 263 -8.69 2.10 9.56
CA GLN A 263 -8.27 3.43 9.15
C GLN A 263 -8.88 4.52 10.04
N TYR A 264 -8.02 5.47 10.43
CA TYR A 264 -8.33 6.56 11.36
C TYR A 264 -8.69 6.14 12.79
N MET A 265 -8.66 4.84 13.11
CA MET A 265 -8.77 4.38 14.49
C MET A 265 -7.48 4.68 15.28
N PRO A 266 -7.57 4.78 16.62
CA PRO A 266 -6.40 4.95 17.48
C PRO A 266 -5.35 3.83 17.28
N PRO A 267 -4.06 4.10 17.59
CA PRO A 267 -2.97 3.15 17.37
C PRO A 267 -3.25 1.73 17.89
N HIS A 268 -3.70 1.59 19.15
CA HIS A 268 -4.02 0.30 19.79
C HIS A 268 -5.13 -0.54 19.12
N VAL A 269 -5.82 0.01 18.11
CA VAL A 269 -6.86 -0.69 17.35
C VAL A 269 -6.32 -1.23 16.03
N ARG A 270 -5.12 -0.85 15.60
CA ARG A 270 -4.56 -1.13 14.27
C ARG A 270 -3.06 -1.41 14.36
N LEU A 271 -2.43 -1.56 13.21
CA LEU A 271 -0.97 -1.60 13.12
C LEU A 271 -0.43 -0.18 13.33
N ASP A 272 0.63 -0.04 14.11
CA ASP A 272 1.34 1.22 14.29
C ASP A 272 2.86 1.02 14.54
N PRO A 273 3.69 2.06 14.40
CA PRO A 273 5.15 1.94 14.55
C PRO A 273 5.62 1.40 15.91
N THR A 274 4.83 1.54 16.97
CA THR A 274 5.18 1.10 18.32
C THR A 274 5.09 -0.42 18.53
N ASP A 275 4.45 -1.14 17.61
CA ASP A 275 4.22 -2.60 17.71
C ASP A 275 5.51 -3.42 17.59
N ALA A 276 6.59 -2.85 17.04
CA ALA A 276 7.89 -3.51 16.94
C ALA A 276 9.03 -2.49 16.91
N LYS A 277 10.27 -2.97 17.09
CA LYS A 277 11.48 -2.14 16.90
C LYS A 277 11.60 -1.58 15.47
N PHE A 278 10.93 -2.18 14.50
CA PHE A 278 10.85 -1.69 13.13
C PHE A 278 9.54 -2.17 12.51
N VAL A 279 8.84 -1.28 11.83
CA VAL A 279 7.56 -1.56 11.17
C VAL A 279 7.67 -0.96 9.78
N ASP A 280 7.45 -1.77 8.75
CA ASP A 280 7.35 -1.29 7.37
C ASP A 280 6.04 -1.74 6.75
N ALA A 281 5.36 -0.87 6.02
CA ALA A 281 4.09 -1.17 5.37
C ALA A 281 4.19 -0.99 3.86
N ILE A 282 3.45 -1.81 3.11
CA ILE A 282 3.41 -1.79 1.66
C ILE A 282 1.96 -1.59 1.24
N HIS A 283 1.66 -0.47 0.60
CA HIS A 283 0.32 -0.03 0.25
C HIS A 283 0.11 -0.18 -1.26
N THR A 284 -0.83 -1.04 -1.66
CA THR A 284 -1.07 -1.36 -3.08
C THR A 284 -2.51 -1.19 -3.53
N ASP A 285 -3.46 -1.08 -2.60
CA ASP A 285 -4.89 -0.94 -2.91
C ASP A 285 -5.59 0.14 -2.07
N THR A 286 -5.01 1.34 -2.06
CA THR A 286 -5.44 2.48 -1.21
C THR A 286 -6.63 3.28 -1.74
N ARG A 287 -7.38 2.73 -2.70
CA ARG A 287 -8.69 3.30 -3.05
C ARG A 287 -9.59 3.18 -1.83
N THR A 288 -10.56 4.09 -1.69
CA THR A 288 -11.52 3.96 -0.61
C THR A 288 -12.34 2.68 -0.80
N ILE A 289 -12.82 2.07 0.28
CA ILE A 289 -13.70 0.90 0.20
C ILE A 289 -14.96 1.13 -0.65
N LEU A 290 -15.44 2.37 -0.77
CA LEU A 290 -16.56 2.74 -1.68
C LEU A 290 -16.20 2.55 -3.16
N LEU A 291 -14.91 2.64 -3.48
CA LEU A 291 -14.30 2.36 -4.78
C LEU A 291 -13.58 0.99 -4.78
N LEU A 292 -13.92 0.14 -3.82
CA LEU A 292 -13.46 -1.24 -3.67
C LEU A 292 -11.95 -1.40 -3.51
N GLY A 293 -11.27 -0.39 -2.96
CA GLY A 293 -9.94 -0.61 -2.39
C GLY A 293 -10.04 -1.22 -1.00
N TYR A 294 -9.21 -2.22 -0.74
CA TYR A 294 -9.22 -2.94 0.54
C TYR A 294 -8.12 -2.45 1.49
N GLY A 295 -7.08 -1.77 1.00
CA GLY A 295 -5.93 -1.34 1.76
C GLY A 295 -6.05 0.09 2.32
N MET A 296 -5.42 0.35 3.47
CA MET A 296 -5.34 1.68 4.10
C MET A 296 -4.46 2.63 3.29
N ILE A 297 -4.89 3.87 3.09
CA ILE A 297 -4.01 4.95 2.61
C ILE A 297 -3.19 5.59 3.73
N GLN A 298 -3.65 5.44 4.97
CA GLN A 298 -2.98 5.99 6.14
C GLN A 298 -1.64 5.26 6.38
N PRO A 299 -0.52 5.99 6.59
CA PRO A 299 0.74 5.37 6.98
C PRO A 299 0.65 4.79 8.40
N VAL A 300 1.23 3.61 8.58
CA VAL A 300 1.19 2.82 9.82
C VAL A 300 2.57 2.33 10.26
N GLY A 301 3.61 2.56 9.47
CA GLY A 301 4.97 2.09 9.73
C GLY A 301 5.95 3.19 10.15
N HIS A 302 7.18 2.73 10.39
CA HIS A 302 8.35 3.60 10.30
C HIS A 302 8.54 4.05 8.84
N LEU A 303 8.43 3.09 7.92
CA LEU A 303 8.46 3.28 6.48
C LEU A 303 7.17 2.77 5.86
N ASP A 304 6.58 3.55 4.95
CA ASP A 304 5.34 3.23 4.26
C ASP A 304 5.59 3.35 2.75
N PHE A 305 5.65 2.23 2.05
CA PHE A 305 5.91 2.15 0.62
C PHE A 305 4.60 2.17 -0.16
N TYR A 306 4.52 3.02 -1.19
CA TYR A 306 3.36 3.15 -2.08
C TYR A 306 3.77 2.84 -3.54
N PRO A 307 4.03 1.57 -3.90
CA PRO A 307 4.38 1.23 -5.28
C PRO A 307 3.31 1.71 -6.27
N ASN A 308 3.72 2.38 -7.35
CA ASN A 308 2.83 2.98 -8.36
C ASN A 308 1.80 3.94 -7.74
N GLY A 309 2.20 4.71 -6.73
CA GLY A 309 1.31 5.59 -5.96
C GLY A 309 0.35 4.86 -5.02
N GLY A 310 0.45 3.53 -4.91
CA GLY A 310 -0.26 2.69 -3.96
C GLY A 310 -1.76 2.49 -4.20
N ARG A 311 -2.31 2.97 -5.32
CA ARG A 311 -3.75 2.87 -5.64
C ARG A 311 -4.05 1.82 -6.69
N ASP A 312 -3.38 1.92 -7.83
CA ASP A 312 -3.69 1.13 -9.03
C ASP A 312 -2.43 0.47 -9.55
N GLN A 313 -2.38 -0.85 -9.42
CA GLN A 313 -1.20 -1.60 -9.76
C GLN A 313 -1.22 -2.00 -11.23
N PRO A 314 -0.11 -1.81 -11.97
CA PRO A 314 -0.03 -2.19 -13.37
C PRO A 314 -0.42 -3.67 -13.58
N GLY A 315 -1.25 -3.93 -14.60
CA GLY A 315 -1.72 -5.28 -14.93
C GLY A 315 -2.92 -5.76 -14.11
N CYS A 316 -3.38 -4.99 -13.12
CA CYS A 316 -4.67 -5.24 -12.48
C CYS A 316 -5.78 -4.52 -13.24
N ASN A 317 -6.77 -5.27 -13.72
CA ASN A 317 -8.00 -4.70 -14.26
C ASN A 317 -9.04 -4.75 -13.14
N PRO A 318 -9.60 -3.62 -12.68
CA PRO A 318 -10.59 -3.64 -11.62
C PRO A 318 -11.81 -4.46 -12.07
N VAL A 319 -12.10 -5.53 -11.32
CA VAL A 319 -13.40 -6.19 -11.36
C VAL A 319 -14.09 -5.79 -10.07
N ASP A 320 -15.03 -4.86 -10.18
CA ASP A 320 -15.70 -4.25 -9.05
C ASP A 320 -16.68 -5.23 -8.38
N ILE A 321 -16.26 -5.93 -7.32
CA ILE A 321 -17.15 -6.73 -6.46
C ILE A 321 -17.17 -6.18 -5.02
N PRO A 322 -18.36 -5.79 -4.50
CA PRO A 322 -18.54 -5.41 -3.10
C PRO A 322 -18.03 -6.46 -2.11
N LEU A 323 -17.43 -6.03 -1.00
CA LEU A 323 -16.82 -6.91 0.02
C LEU A 323 -17.82 -7.94 0.59
N ASP A 324 -19.09 -7.55 0.74
CA ASP A 324 -20.19 -8.41 1.22
C ASP A 324 -20.61 -9.48 0.20
N MET A 325 -20.19 -9.34 -1.06
CA MET A 325 -20.40 -10.34 -2.12
C MET A 325 -19.20 -11.28 -2.28
N ILE A 326 -18.07 -11.02 -1.62
CA ILE A 326 -16.94 -11.94 -1.58
C ILE A 326 -17.28 -13.05 -0.58
N THR A 327 -17.35 -14.28 -1.07
CA THR A 327 -17.73 -15.45 -0.26
C THR A 327 -16.66 -16.54 -0.33
N GLU A 328 -16.65 -17.38 0.69
CA GLU A 328 -15.84 -18.59 0.80
C GLU A 328 -16.05 -19.60 -0.35
N ASP A 329 -17.12 -19.45 -1.12
CA ASP A 329 -17.45 -20.31 -2.25
C ASP A 329 -16.86 -19.82 -3.59
N MET A 330 -16.31 -18.60 -3.64
CA MET A 330 -15.62 -18.11 -4.84
C MET A 330 -14.36 -18.92 -5.13
N VAL A 331 -14.22 -19.43 -6.36
CA VAL A 331 -13.00 -20.12 -6.83
C VAL A 331 -11.79 -19.21 -6.61
N THR A 332 -10.67 -19.75 -6.12
CA THR A 332 -9.44 -19.01 -5.78
C THR A 332 -9.02 -18.02 -6.86
N GLY A 333 -9.02 -18.42 -8.14
CA GLY A 333 -8.69 -17.53 -9.27
C GLY A 333 -9.68 -16.39 -9.51
N GLY A 334 -10.94 -16.52 -9.06
CA GLY A 334 -11.93 -15.44 -9.06
C GLY A 334 -11.72 -14.44 -7.92
N ARG A 335 -11.24 -14.89 -6.76
CA ARG A 335 -10.84 -13.99 -5.66
C ARG A 335 -9.58 -13.20 -6.01
N GLU A 336 -8.58 -13.89 -6.55
CA GLU A 336 -7.31 -13.27 -6.98
C GLU A 336 -7.54 -12.19 -8.05
N LEU A 337 -8.53 -12.36 -8.93
CA LEU A 337 -8.89 -11.37 -9.94
C LEU A 337 -9.51 -10.10 -9.32
N VAL A 338 -10.33 -10.25 -8.29
CA VAL A 338 -11.01 -9.14 -7.58
C VAL A 338 -10.03 -8.41 -6.66
N ALA A 339 -9.17 -9.16 -5.96
CA ALA A 339 -8.19 -8.63 -5.02
C ALA A 339 -6.82 -8.36 -5.67
N CYS A 340 -6.75 -8.18 -7.00
CA CYS A 340 -5.47 -8.08 -7.71
C CYS A 340 -4.55 -6.99 -7.14
N ASN A 341 -5.04 -5.77 -6.98
CA ASN A 341 -4.29 -4.68 -6.36
C ASN A 341 -3.86 -5.06 -4.93
N HIS A 342 -4.78 -5.63 -4.15
CA HIS A 342 -4.56 -5.99 -2.76
C HIS A 342 -3.50 -7.09 -2.55
N LEU A 343 -3.30 -7.95 -3.56
CA LEU A 343 -2.31 -9.04 -3.54
C LEU A 343 -0.94 -8.62 -4.09
N ARG A 344 -0.82 -7.46 -4.75
CA ARG A 344 0.43 -7.01 -5.37
C ARG A 344 1.54 -6.74 -4.37
N CYS A 345 1.21 -6.32 -3.14
CA CYS A 345 2.19 -6.18 -2.07
C CYS A 345 2.98 -7.48 -1.84
N ILE A 346 2.33 -8.64 -1.88
CA ILE A 346 2.96 -9.97 -1.73
C ILE A 346 3.84 -10.27 -2.94
N GLU A 347 3.34 -10.02 -4.15
CA GLU A 347 4.10 -10.27 -5.39
C GLU A 347 5.36 -9.42 -5.46
N PHE A 348 5.28 -8.14 -5.12
CA PHE A 348 6.46 -7.27 -5.08
C PHE A 348 7.42 -7.68 -3.96
N PHE A 349 6.91 -8.05 -2.78
CA PHE A 349 7.76 -8.54 -1.70
C PHE A 349 8.52 -9.82 -2.12
N ILE A 350 7.85 -10.77 -2.77
CA ILE A 350 8.50 -11.97 -3.33
C ILE A 350 9.56 -11.60 -4.37
N ASP A 351 9.24 -10.69 -5.30
CA ASP A 351 10.18 -10.26 -6.34
C ASP A 351 11.41 -9.57 -5.76
N SER A 352 11.27 -8.82 -4.66
CA SER A 352 12.38 -8.21 -3.92
C SER A 352 13.34 -9.21 -3.27
N LEU A 353 12.96 -10.48 -3.12
CA LEU A 353 13.84 -11.54 -2.60
C LEU A 353 14.84 -12.05 -3.64
N VAL A 354 14.65 -11.72 -4.92
CA VAL A 354 15.54 -12.13 -6.01
C VAL A 354 16.88 -11.40 -5.89
N PRO A 355 18.02 -12.12 -5.81
CA PRO A 355 19.33 -11.48 -5.71
C PRO A 355 19.61 -10.52 -6.88
N GLY A 356 20.00 -9.29 -6.55
CA GLY A 356 20.31 -8.24 -7.53
C GLY A 356 19.14 -7.33 -7.89
N TYR A 357 17.91 -7.63 -7.45
CA TYR A 357 16.77 -6.74 -7.64
C TYR A 357 16.76 -5.66 -6.55
N ASN A 358 17.24 -4.47 -6.92
CA ASN A 358 17.38 -3.33 -6.02
C ASN A 358 16.20 -2.36 -6.19
N TYR A 359 15.17 -2.58 -5.39
CA TYR A 359 14.06 -1.65 -5.25
C TYR A 359 14.42 -0.56 -4.24
N VAL A 360 14.27 0.70 -4.64
CA VAL A 360 14.53 1.87 -3.78
C VAL A 360 13.30 2.77 -3.84
N GLY A 361 12.68 2.99 -2.68
CA GLY A 361 11.61 3.97 -2.53
C GLY A 361 12.18 5.35 -2.20
N TYR A 362 11.56 6.40 -2.75
CA TYR A 362 11.94 7.80 -2.57
C TYR A 362 10.87 8.54 -1.77
N GLU A 363 11.29 9.27 -0.75
CA GLU A 363 10.39 10.10 0.05
C GLU A 363 9.84 11.23 -0.80
N CYS A 364 8.52 11.27 -0.93
CA CYS A 364 7.88 12.23 -1.81
C CYS A 364 6.46 12.56 -1.31
N ILE A 365 6.00 13.78 -1.61
CA ILE A 365 4.72 14.28 -1.10
C ILE A 365 3.53 13.55 -1.73
N ASP A 366 3.61 13.27 -3.02
CA ASP A 366 2.61 12.54 -3.78
C ASP A 366 3.21 11.93 -5.05
N ASN A 367 2.42 11.09 -5.72
CA ASN A 367 2.82 10.41 -6.93
C ASN A 367 3.07 11.37 -8.11
N ASP A 368 2.35 12.49 -8.17
CA ASP A 368 2.51 13.45 -9.28
C ASP A 368 3.84 14.20 -9.16
N ALA A 369 4.26 14.59 -7.95
CA ALA A 369 5.57 15.18 -7.66
C ALA A 369 6.70 14.19 -7.95
N PHE A 370 6.49 12.90 -7.61
CA PHE A 370 7.43 11.84 -7.95
C PHE A 370 7.62 11.72 -9.47
N HIS A 371 6.53 11.66 -10.24
CA HIS A 371 6.59 11.59 -11.72
C HIS A 371 7.08 12.88 -12.38
N ARG A 372 6.96 14.04 -11.72
CA ARG A 372 7.62 15.29 -12.15
C ARG A 372 9.11 15.33 -11.83
N GLY A 373 9.68 14.29 -11.20
CA GLY A 373 11.10 14.21 -10.88
C GLY A 373 11.54 15.12 -9.73
N GLU A 374 10.60 15.62 -8.92
CA GLU A 374 10.90 16.51 -7.78
C GLU A 374 11.61 15.76 -6.65
N CYS A 375 11.42 14.45 -6.56
CA CYS A 375 11.92 13.58 -5.50
C CYS A 375 13.05 12.69 -6.02
N HIS A 376 14.22 13.28 -6.19
CA HIS A 376 15.33 12.67 -6.94
C HIS A 376 16.59 12.39 -6.11
N SER A 377 16.66 12.76 -4.83
CA SER A 377 17.86 12.54 -3.98
C SER A 377 17.51 11.95 -2.63
N CYS A 378 18.34 11.02 -2.15
CA CYS A 378 18.22 10.44 -0.82
C CYS A 378 18.70 11.38 0.30
N GLY A 379 19.26 12.55 -0.07
CA GLY A 379 19.88 13.49 0.85
C GLY A 379 21.27 13.03 1.31
N SER A 380 22.06 13.95 1.89
CA SER A 380 23.42 13.65 2.35
C SER A 380 23.48 12.70 3.55
N ASN A 381 22.34 12.40 4.17
CA ASN A 381 22.17 11.50 5.30
C ASN A 381 21.45 10.19 4.92
N ASP A 382 21.16 9.96 3.63
CA ASP A 382 20.46 8.78 3.11
C ASP A 382 19.04 8.54 3.66
N LEU A 383 18.43 9.55 4.30
CA LEU A 383 17.14 9.40 4.98
C LEU A 383 15.92 9.57 4.07
N ASN A 384 16.06 10.18 2.89
CA ASN A 384 14.92 10.36 1.99
C ASN A 384 14.71 9.14 1.07
N CYS A 385 15.42 8.04 1.30
CA CYS A 385 15.24 6.80 0.56
C CYS A 385 15.35 5.60 1.47
N ALA A 386 14.70 4.51 1.08
CA ALA A 386 14.96 3.21 1.69
C ALA A 386 14.86 2.10 0.65
N LYS A 387 15.59 1.01 0.89
CA LYS A 387 15.39 -0.22 0.15
C LYS A 387 14.03 -0.82 0.51
N PHE A 388 13.40 -1.46 -0.45
CA PHE A 388 12.13 -2.17 -0.27
C PHE A 388 12.35 -3.65 0.07
N GLY A 389 11.35 -4.31 0.66
CA GLY A 389 11.39 -5.74 0.99
C GLY A 389 12.24 -6.05 2.23
N MET A 390 12.92 -7.20 2.24
CA MET A 390 13.74 -7.62 3.40
C MET A 390 14.82 -6.59 3.77
N ASP A 391 15.37 -5.90 2.78
CA ASP A 391 16.42 -4.90 2.96
C ASP A 391 15.91 -3.57 3.56
N ALA A 392 14.60 -3.35 3.73
CA ALA A 392 14.08 -2.14 4.39
C ALA A 392 14.60 -1.98 5.82
N ALA A 393 14.96 -3.08 6.49
CA ALA A 393 15.56 -3.06 7.83
C ALA A 393 16.97 -2.43 7.87
N LEU A 394 17.60 -2.20 6.72
CA LEU A 394 18.89 -1.50 6.60
C LEU A 394 18.76 0.02 6.70
N TYR A 395 17.54 0.56 6.78
CA TYR A 395 17.32 2.00 6.87
C TYR A 395 18.01 2.60 8.12
N PRO A 396 18.72 3.75 7.99
CA PRO A 396 19.73 4.16 8.98
C PRO A 396 19.21 4.51 10.38
N THR A 397 17.97 4.98 10.49
CA THR A 397 17.36 5.35 11.78
C THR A 397 15.91 4.90 11.85
N ARG A 398 15.48 4.42 13.02
CA ARG A 398 14.10 4.01 13.29
C ARG A 398 13.34 5.03 14.13
N ASP A 399 13.90 6.22 14.32
CA ASP A 399 13.21 7.31 15.04
C ASP A 399 12.21 8.04 14.13
N ARG A 400 12.40 7.94 12.80
CA ARG A 400 11.45 8.48 11.82
C ARG A 400 10.29 7.51 11.65
N THR A 401 9.08 8.05 11.74
CA THR A 401 7.84 7.32 11.51
C THR A 401 7.02 7.97 10.41
N TYR A 402 6.17 7.18 9.78
CA TYR A 402 5.25 7.61 8.74
C TYR A 402 5.97 8.22 7.52
N VAL A 403 7.13 7.66 7.15
CA VAL A 403 7.90 8.09 5.97
C VAL A 403 7.29 7.47 4.71
N ASN A 404 6.67 8.30 3.87
CA ASN A 404 6.01 7.86 2.64
C ASN A 404 7.01 7.74 1.50
N LEU A 405 7.23 6.52 1.00
CA LEU A 405 8.20 6.19 -0.03
C LEU A 405 7.52 5.72 -1.32
N LEU A 406 7.88 6.33 -2.44
CA LEU A 406 7.29 6.09 -3.76
C LEU A 406 8.32 5.46 -4.71
N PHE A 407 7.87 4.51 -5.51
CA PHE A 407 8.58 3.94 -6.67
C PHE A 407 7.57 3.26 -7.59
N ASP A 408 7.96 2.98 -8.83
CA ASP A 408 7.09 2.32 -9.81
C ASP A 408 7.55 0.90 -10.12
N THR A 409 6.60 0.06 -10.49
CA THR A 409 6.84 -1.33 -10.89
C THR A 409 6.22 -1.64 -12.25
N GLY A 410 6.58 -2.78 -12.82
CA GLY A 410 6.00 -3.36 -14.02
C GLY A 410 4.67 -4.07 -13.76
N LYS A 411 3.98 -4.42 -14.85
CA LYS A 411 2.73 -5.20 -14.82
C LYS A 411 2.96 -6.71 -14.65
N ASP A 412 4.10 -7.21 -15.10
CA ASP A 412 4.45 -8.63 -15.20
C ASP A 412 5.82 -8.87 -14.54
N VAL A 413 6.10 -10.11 -14.14
CA VAL A 413 7.41 -10.51 -13.57
C VAL A 413 8.50 -10.44 -14.66
N PRO A 414 9.72 -9.95 -14.36
CA PRO A 414 10.09 -9.30 -13.11
C PRO A 414 9.45 -7.93 -12.97
N TYR A 415 8.92 -7.63 -11.78
CA TYR A 415 8.19 -6.38 -11.54
C TYR A 415 9.11 -5.16 -11.40
N ILE A 416 10.40 -5.39 -11.21
CA ILE A 416 11.36 -4.31 -10.99
C ILE A 416 11.43 -3.41 -12.23
N LYS A 417 11.51 -2.12 -11.96
CA LYS A 417 11.88 -1.10 -12.95
C LYS A 417 13.11 -0.34 -12.48
N TYR A 418 13.82 0.20 -13.45
CA TYR A 418 14.97 1.06 -13.26
C TYR A 418 14.54 2.51 -13.40
N HIS A 419 14.78 3.28 -12.35
CA HIS A 419 14.46 4.70 -12.24
C HIS A 419 15.70 5.53 -12.51
N TYR A 420 15.55 6.54 -13.35
CA TYR A 420 16.59 7.46 -13.76
C TYR A 420 16.12 8.88 -13.52
N SER A 421 16.88 9.66 -12.75
CA SER A 421 16.68 11.11 -12.69
C SER A 421 17.46 11.76 -13.83
N ILE A 422 16.76 12.59 -14.59
CA ILE A 422 17.32 13.35 -15.70
C ILE A 422 17.28 14.82 -15.31
N LYS A 423 18.45 15.40 -15.14
CA LYS A 423 18.63 16.83 -14.90
C LYS A 423 19.02 17.50 -16.21
N VAL A 424 18.15 18.35 -16.74
CA VAL A 424 18.43 19.15 -17.95
C VAL A 424 18.84 20.55 -17.53
N ASN A 425 20.08 20.94 -17.86
CA ASN A 425 20.60 22.29 -17.60
C ASN A 425 20.21 23.21 -18.76
N LEU A 426 19.29 24.14 -18.51
CA LEU A 426 18.83 25.08 -19.53
C LEU A 426 19.71 26.33 -19.58
N ALA A 427 20.06 26.76 -20.78
CA ALA A 427 20.74 28.03 -21.01
C ALA A 427 19.74 29.19 -21.01
N TYR A 428 20.26 30.41 -20.79
CA TYR A 428 19.47 31.64 -20.89
C TYR A 428 20.19 32.66 -21.79
N PRO A 429 20.20 32.44 -23.11
CA PRO A 429 20.77 33.41 -24.04
C PRO A 429 19.87 34.65 -24.15
N SER A 430 20.43 35.77 -24.61
CA SER A 430 19.75 37.08 -24.62
C SER A 430 18.44 37.12 -25.41
N GLN A 431 18.29 36.23 -26.40
CA GLN A 431 17.09 36.10 -27.23
C GLN A 431 16.03 35.17 -26.64
N ALA A 432 16.35 34.42 -25.58
CA ALA A 432 15.43 33.48 -24.97
C ALA A 432 14.36 34.21 -24.14
N GLU A 433 13.14 33.68 -24.18
CA GLU A 433 12.11 34.05 -23.21
C GLU A 433 12.47 33.50 -21.83
N PRO A 434 12.01 34.09 -20.72
CA PRO A 434 12.33 33.59 -19.38
C PRO A 434 11.89 32.13 -19.13
N PHE A 435 10.82 31.69 -19.78
CA PHE A 435 10.33 30.32 -19.70
C PHE A 435 9.52 29.95 -20.94
N VAL A 436 9.40 28.64 -21.20
CA VAL A 436 8.56 28.06 -22.26
C VAL A 436 7.73 26.90 -21.70
N TYR A 437 6.59 26.62 -22.34
CA TYR A 437 5.78 25.45 -22.05
C TYR A 437 5.93 24.43 -23.18
N GLY A 438 5.97 23.14 -22.82
CA GLY A 438 6.07 22.09 -23.81
C GLY A 438 6.30 20.72 -23.22
N THR A 439 6.68 19.79 -24.07
CA THR A 439 6.95 18.39 -23.71
C THR A 439 8.33 18.00 -24.20
N MET A 440 9.03 17.19 -23.39
CA MET A 440 10.30 16.60 -23.74
C MET A 440 10.17 15.08 -23.89
N ARG A 441 10.88 14.52 -24.88
CA ARG A 441 11.16 13.08 -24.96
C ARG A 441 12.65 12.85 -24.87
N ILE A 442 13.05 11.74 -24.28
CA ILE A 442 14.44 11.33 -24.20
C ILE A 442 14.57 9.94 -24.79
N SER A 443 15.67 9.72 -25.50
CA SER A 443 16.06 8.39 -25.93
C SER A 443 17.47 8.10 -25.43
N LEU A 444 17.61 7.00 -24.67
CA LEU A 444 18.88 6.57 -24.08
C LEU A 444 19.47 5.42 -24.89
N TYR A 445 20.74 5.56 -25.25
CA TYR A 445 21.51 4.54 -25.98
C TYR A 445 22.65 4.06 -25.11
N GLY A 446 22.55 2.83 -24.60
CA GLY A 446 23.56 2.24 -23.73
C GLY A 446 24.19 0.96 -24.29
N THR A 447 25.20 0.47 -23.58
CA THR A 447 25.97 -0.73 -23.93
C THR A 447 25.13 -2.01 -23.95
N SER A 448 23.98 -2.03 -23.27
CA SER A 448 23.07 -3.18 -23.23
C SER A 448 22.27 -3.36 -24.52
N GLY A 449 22.45 -2.48 -25.52
CA GLY A 449 21.88 -2.64 -26.88
C GLY A 449 20.41 -2.29 -27.01
N GLN A 450 19.75 -1.86 -25.93
CA GLN A 450 18.35 -1.48 -25.93
C GLN A 450 18.20 0.04 -26.09
N LEU A 451 17.51 0.45 -27.16
CA LEU A 451 16.99 1.80 -27.28
C LEU A 451 15.81 1.92 -26.34
N ILE A 452 15.91 2.86 -25.41
CA ILE A 452 14.79 3.21 -24.55
C ILE A 452 14.33 4.60 -24.96
N ASP A 453 13.20 4.66 -25.67
CA ASP A 453 12.56 5.90 -26.11
C ASP A 453 11.34 6.17 -25.23
N ALA A 454 11.33 7.31 -24.56
CA ALA A 454 10.29 7.62 -23.60
C ALA A 454 9.83 9.07 -23.67
N THR A 455 8.52 9.23 -23.59
CA THR A 455 7.91 10.53 -23.32
C THR A 455 8.02 10.79 -21.83
N ILE A 456 8.85 11.75 -21.46
CA ILE A 456 9.16 12.05 -20.05
C ILE A 456 8.08 12.93 -19.43
N ALA A 457 7.47 13.79 -20.24
CA ALA A 457 6.35 14.63 -19.86
C ALA A 457 5.17 14.35 -20.79
N GLU A 458 4.20 13.55 -20.33
CA GLU A 458 2.96 13.31 -21.07
C GLU A 458 2.14 14.60 -21.22
N ASN A 459 2.23 15.46 -20.20
CA ASN A 459 1.59 16.77 -20.14
C ASN A 459 2.61 17.90 -20.34
N SER A 460 2.12 19.03 -20.86
CA SER A 460 2.92 20.24 -21.02
C SER A 460 3.43 20.75 -19.67
N GLN A 461 4.74 20.97 -19.56
CA GLN A 461 5.41 21.46 -18.36
C GLN A 461 6.10 22.79 -18.62
N LYS A 462 6.31 23.57 -17.54
CA LYS A 462 7.04 24.83 -17.59
C LYS A 462 8.54 24.59 -17.48
N PHE A 463 9.29 25.07 -18.46
CA PHE A 463 10.75 25.05 -18.48
C PHE A 463 11.28 26.47 -18.32
N VAL A 464 12.09 26.72 -17.30
CA VAL A 464 12.66 28.05 -17.01
C VAL A 464 14.08 28.13 -17.57
N HIS A 465 14.32 29.05 -18.50
CA HIS A 465 15.65 29.24 -19.06
C HIS A 465 16.63 29.73 -18.00
N GLY A 466 17.82 29.13 -17.96
CA GLY A 466 18.84 29.42 -16.94
C GLY A 466 18.69 28.63 -15.64
N ALA A 467 17.65 27.81 -15.51
CA ALA A 467 17.46 26.92 -14.37
C ALA A 467 17.69 25.45 -14.76
N ASP A 468 17.93 24.63 -13.75
CA ASP A 468 17.90 23.18 -13.88
C ASP A 468 16.45 22.70 -13.82
N THR A 469 16.08 21.76 -14.69
CA THR A 469 14.83 21.01 -14.59
C THR A 469 15.14 19.54 -14.34
N PHE A 470 14.38 18.92 -13.44
CA PHE A 470 14.49 17.50 -13.15
C PHE A 470 13.30 16.79 -13.75
N LEU A 471 13.57 15.62 -14.29
CA LEU A 471 12.57 14.76 -14.88
C LEU A 471 12.83 13.32 -14.42
N LEU A 472 11.77 12.53 -14.30
CA LEU A 472 11.88 11.13 -13.94
C LEU A 472 11.67 10.26 -15.18
N PHE A 473 12.58 9.32 -15.37
CA PHE A 473 12.46 8.30 -16.40
C PHE A 473 12.49 6.90 -15.78
N ILE A 474 11.63 6.00 -16.27
CA ILE A 474 11.41 4.69 -15.65
C ILE A 474 11.25 3.64 -16.73
N ASP A 475 12.04 2.56 -16.67
CA ASP A 475 11.98 1.47 -17.65
C ASP A 475 12.15 0.08 -17.00
N PRO A 476 11.50 -0.97 -17.53
CA PRO A 476 11.79 -2.35 -17.11
C PRO A 476 13.23 -2.81 -17.40
N PHE A 477 13.97 -2.16 -18.29
CA PHE A 477 15.31 -2.57 -18.70
C PHE A 477 16.39 -1.62 -18.21
N ASN A 478 17.50 -2.19 -17.72
CA ASN A 478 18.68 -1.41 -17.38
C ASN A 478 19.47 -1.07 -18.64
N VAL A 479 19.59 0.23 -18.93
CA VAL A 479 20.33 0.76 -20.10
C VAL A 479 21.83 0.41 -20.07
N GLY A 480 22.37 0.10 -18.88
CA GLY A 480 23.80 -0.05 -18.67
C GLY A 480 24.53 1.28 -18.84
N ASN A 481 25.78 1.24 -19.28
CA ASN A 481 26.54 2.46 -19.49
C ASN A 481 25.98 3.25 -20.68
N ILE A 482 25.41 4.43 -20.42
CA ILE A 482 24.79 5.29 -21.43
C ILE A 482 25.90 5.96 -22.26
N GLN A 483 25.87 5.73 -23.57
CA GLN A 483 26.87 6.22 -24.53
C GLN A 483 26.39 7.47 -25.27
N ARG A 484 25.07 7.62 -25.44
CA ARG A 484 24.46 8.73 -26.15
C ARG A 484 23.06 9.00 -25.60
N VAL A 485 22.71 10.28 -25.55
CA VAL A 485 21.39 10.76 -25.15
C VAL A 485 20.82 11.60 -26.28
N GLU A 486 19.59 11.31 -26.68
CA GLU A 486 18.82 12.13 -27.62
C GLU A 486 17.68 12.81 -26.86
N LEU A 487 17.53 14.12 -27.04
CA LEU A 487 16.45 14.90 -26.48
C LEU A 487 15.58 15.44 -27.61
N TYR A 488 14.27 15.30 -27.50
CA TYR A 488 13.27 15.89 -28.39
C TYR A 488 12.51 16.98 -27.67
N TRP A 489 12.32 18.11 -28.34
CA TRP A 489 11.52 19.22 -27.85
C TRP A 489 10.26 19.42 -28.70
N LYS A 490 9.12 19.61 -28.03
CA LYS A 490 7.87 20.04 -28.65
C LYS A 490 7.25 21.14 -27.83
N TYR A 491 7.14 22.32 -28.43
CA TYR A 491 6.54 23.50 -27.82
C TYR A 491 5.02 23.34 -27.70
N ASP A 492 4.46 23.86 -26.61
CA ASP A 492 3.03 23.96 -26.40
C ASP A 492 2.56 25.42 -26.52
N GLY A 493 1.90 25.73 -27.63
CA GLY A 493 1.32 27.04 -27.94
C GLY A 493 -0.11 27.23 -27.45
N SER A 494 -0.59 26.43 -26.49
CA SER A 494 -1.96 26.51 -25.98
C SER A 494 -2.26 27.84 -25.28
N VAL A 495 -3.36 28.49 -25.68
CA VAL A 495 -3.87 29.78 -25.16
C VAL A 495 -4.34 29.74 -23.70
N ILE A 496 -4.34 28.56 -23.08
CA ILE A 496 -4.97 28.28 -21.78
C ILE A 496 -3.99 28.62 -20.62
N HIS A 497 -2.69 28.74 -20.89
CA HIS A 497 -1.70 29.14 -19.89
C HIS A 497 -1.44 30.66 -19.99
N PRO A 498 -1.80 31.48 -18.97
CA PRO A 498 -1.60 32.93 -19.03
C PRO A 498 -0.12 33.26 -19.20
N GLY A 499 0.23 33.94 -20.31
CA GLY A 499 1.60 34.26 -20.71
C GLY A 499 2.09 33.58 -22.01
N THR A 500 1.29 32.71 -22.63
CA THR A 500 1.64 31.98 -23.87
C THR A 500 1.15 32.62 -25.17
N THR A 501 0.29 33.64 -25.11
CA THR A 501 -0.13 34.39 -26.31
C THR A 501 0.98 35.36 -26.74
N CYS A 502 2.03 34.85 -27.35
CA CYS A 502 2.90 35.67 -28.17
C CYS A 502 2.26 35.82 -29.57
N GLY A 503 2.37 37.01 -30.17
CA GLY A 503 1.85 37.32 -31.51
C GLY A 503 2.71 36.68 -32.62
N LEU A 504 3.19 37.49 -33.57
CA LEU A 504 3.97 37.01 -34.74
C LEU A 504 5.36 36.41 -34.43
N PHE A 505 5.83 36.42 -33.17
CA PHE A 505 7.21 36.09 -32.80
C PHE A 505 7.28 35.17 -31.56
N CYS A 506 6.59 34.03 -31.58
CA CYS A 506 6.75 33.04 -30.50
C CYS A 506 8.18 32.48 -30.53
N ASN A 507 8.92 32.62 -29.42
CA ASN A 507 10.16 31.88 -29.23
C ASN A 507 9.80 30.45 -28.78
N ASP A 508 9.61 29.58 -29.75
CA ASP A 508 9.30 28.15 -29.59
C ASP A 508 10.55 27.31 -29.33
N HIS A 509 11.71 27.96 -29.09
CA HIS A 509 12.97 27.30 -28.87
C HIS A 509 13.22 26.98 -27.40
N ILE A 510 13.99 25.92 -27.18
CA ILE A 510 14.60 25.60 -25.89
C ILE A 510 16.11 25.48 -26.03
N TYR A 511 16.83 26.00 -25.05
CA TYR A 511 18.30 26.07 -25.09
C TYR A 511 18.89 25.15 -24.01
N VAL A 512 19.64 24.13 -24.42
CA VAL A 512 20.13 23.08 -23.50
C VAL A 512 21.65 23.05 -23.47
N ARG A 513 22.26 23.24 -22.29
CA ARG A 513 23.73 23.15 -22.12
C ARG A 513 24.20 21.71 -21.97
N SER A 514 23.51 20.96 -21.12
CA SER A 514 23.87 19.59 -20.78
C SER A 514 22.68 18.84 -20.22
N VAL A 515 22.76 17.52 -20.33
CA VAL A 515 21.84 16.58 -19.69
C VAL A 515 22.66 15.76 -18.71
N GLU A 516 22.21 15.61 -17.47
CA GLU A 516 22.84 14.79 -16.45
C GLU A 516 21.88 13.68 -16.06
N ILE A 517 22.36 12.43 -16.03
CA ILE A 517 21.55 11.25 -15.76
C ILE A 517 22.10 10.55 -14.52
N SER A 518 21.20 10.27 -13.57
CA SER A 518 21.50 9.55 -12.33
C SER A 518 20.63 8.31 -12.18
N GLU A 519 21.24 7.18 -11.86
CA GLU A 519 20.54 5.93 -11.55
C GLU A 519 20.00 5.93 -10.12
N LEU A 520 18.68 5.85 -9.96
CA LEU A 520 18.01 5.99 -8.67
C LEU A 520 17.91 4.66 -7.89
N ASN A 521 18.10 3.51 -8.53
CA ASN A 521 18.15 2.20 -7.85
C ASN A 521 19.47 1.98 -7.10
N ASN A 522 20.49 2.80 -7.33
CA ASN A 522 21.78 2.72 -6.64
C ASN A 522 21.71 3.49 -5.32
N TYR A 523 21.48 2.75 -4.22
CA TYR A 523 21.40 3.25 -2.85
C TYR A 523 22.39 2.49 -1.94
N PRO A 524 23.09 3.13 -0.99
CA PRO A 524 23.01 4.55 -0.56
C PRO A 524 23.45 5.57 -1.62
N GLU A 525 23.19 6.86 -1.38
CA GLU A 525 23.47 7.98 -2.30
C GLU A 525 24.94 8.03 -2.73
N THR A 526 25.86 7.57 -1.87
CA THR A 526 27.30 7.46 -2.17
C THR A 526 27.64 6.48 -3.30
N ASN A 527 26.75 5.53 -3.59
CA ASN A 527 26.87 4.58 -4.70
C ASN A 527 26.21 5.09 -5.99
N ARG A 528 25.58 6.27 -5.98
CA ARG A 528 24.86 6.79 -7.13
C ARG A 528 25.81 7.08 -8.29
N LEU A 529 25.55 6.40 -9.40
CA LEU A 529 26.20 6.68 -10.67
C LEU A 529 25.52 7.89 -11.33
N GLN A 530 26.32 8.90 -11.66
CA GLN A 530 25.87 10.13 -12.28
C GLN A 530 26.82 10.51 -13.42
N HIS A 531 26.25 10.80 -14.58
CA HIS A 531 27.00 11.14 -15.79
C HIS A 531 26.42 12.38 -16.48
N THR A 532 27.29 13.29 -16.89
CA THR A 532 26.92 14.50 -17.64
C THR A 532 27.20 14.32 -19.12
N TYR A 533 26.22 14.67 -19.94
CA TYR A 533 26.24 14.59 -21.40
C TYR A 533 26.14 16.00 -21.98
N LYS A 534 27.03 16.33 -22.92
CA LYS A 534 27.08 17.63 -23.60
C LYS A 534 26.96 17.45 -25.10
N SER A 535 26.47 18.46 -25.79
CA SER A 535 26.39 18.42 -27.25
C SER A 535 27.70 18.82 -27.91
N CYS A 536 27.88 18.39 -29.16
CA CYS A 536 29.07 18.64 -29.98
C CYS A 536 29.05 19.98 -30.73
N VAL A 537 28.21 20.94 -30.34
CA VAL A 537 28.08 22.20 -31.09
C VAL A 537 29.35 23.04 -30.94
N VAL A 538 30.05 23.26 -32.06
CA VAL A 538 31.29 24.05 -32.09
C VAL A 538 30.96 25.53 -31.97
N GLY A 539 31.51 26.20 -30.94
CA GLY A 539 31.42 27.65 -30.77
C GLY A 539 30.21 28.17 -29.99
N ALA A 540 29.38 27.29 -29.41
CA ALA A 540 28.28 27.65 -28.50
C ALA A 540 28.32 26.79 -27.22
N ASP A 541 27.89 27.34 -26.09
CA ASP A 541 27.80 26.64 -24.80
C ASP A 541 26.48 25.88 -24.60
N TYR A 542 25.58 25.94 -25.58
CA TYR A 542 24.28 25.29 -25.59
C TYR A 542 23.86 24.84 -27.00
N VAL A 543 22.91 23.91 -27.05
CA VAL A 543 22.16 23.57 -28.26
C VAL A 543 20.89 24.38 -28.30
N ASP A 544 20.63 24.99 -29.45
CA ASP A 544 19.36 25.64 -29.76
C ASP A 544 18.41 24.65 -30.44
N MET A 545 17.31 24.31 -29.76
CA MET A 545 16.30 23.35 -30.22
C MET A 545 14.97 24.06 -30.51
N LYS A 546 14.62 24.19 -31.79
CA LYS A 546 13.30 24.68 -32.24
C LYS A 546 12.16 23.68 -32.00
N ASP A 547 10.90 24.09 -32.19
CA ASP A 547 9.74 23.17 -32.11
C ASP A 547 9.95 21.93 -32.98
N LYS A 548 9.65 20.75 -32.41
CA LYS A 548 9.72 19.42 -33.04
C LYS A 548 11.12 19.08 -33.56
N SER A 549 12.15 19.40 -32.78
CA SER A 549 13.54 19.07 -33.12
C SER A 549 14.20 18.15 -32.09
N TRP A 550 15.23 17.45 -32.56
CA TRP A 550 16.05 16.55 -31.77
C TRP A 550 17.46 17.12 -31.60
N ALA A 551 18.09 16.81 -30.46
CA ALA A 551 19.48 17.12 -30.18
C ALA A 551 20.18 15.91 -29.53
N GLU A 552 21.46 15.72 -29.88
CA GLU A 552 22.29 14.64 -29.35
C GLU A 552 23.30 15.17 -28.33
N PHE A 553 23.53 14.37 -27.28
CA PHE A 553 24.46 14.64 -26.20
C PHE A 553 25.32 13.40 -25.91
N TYR A 554 26.60 13.64 -25.62
CA TYR A 554 27.64 12.62 -25.46
C TYR A 554 28.41 12.81 -24.14
N PRO A 555 28.92 11.73 -23.52
CA PRO A 555 29.58 11.78 -22.21
C PRO A 555 30.96 12.45 -22.25
N THR A 556 31.64 12.45 -23.40
CA THR A 556 32.92 13.13 -23.61
C THR A 556 32.73 14.35 -24.50
N ALA A 557 33.42 15.46 -24.17
CA ALA A 557 33.49 16.62 -25.06
C ALA A 557 33.98 16.16 -26.44
N CYS A 558 33.23 16.50 -27.47
CA CYS A 558 33.50 16.05 -28.83
C CYS A 558 34.83 16.64 -29.29
N VAL A 559 35.79 15.77 -29.60
CA VAL A 559 37.15 16.13 -30.06
C VAL A 559 37.15 16.37 -31.56
#